data_AF-A0A7C5YQ50-F1
#
_entry.id   AF-A0A7C5YQ50-F1
#
_cell.length_a   1.000
_cell.length_b   1.000
_cell.length_c   1.000
_cell.angle_alpha   90.00
_cell.angle_beta   90.00
_cell.angle_gamma   90.00
#
_symmetry.space_group_name_H-M   'P 1'
#
loop_
_entity.id
_entity.type
_entity.pdbx_description
1 polymer ?
#
loop_
_entity_poly.entity_id
_entity_poly.type
_entity_poly.pdbx_seq_one_letter_code
_entity_poly.pdbx_strand_id
1 'polypeptide(L)'
;EPPSADPKQQLEQYLRDGKHYEALLPLRALVNAEPENPAWRVQLVRLYRQLGLLAQAREVLETATQLLPDDETLLQEWAALLEAEGDLAGAIARLQRALITRPDARTLRLRLFDLQLQAGDASQAAHTLEPLANQTDEEVRFRQYLLRGALRQLEELPRESFALTESRAALWFQVLSGLAADLASELLDLRRFANSPNPNWSALRERGERTVLTALQIAQWAESVQPTDTTRTLLAHARFACQMLTQSAQHMARYLLSRKVEEEERASLLRIEAMRDLESAKNALPKRTP
;
A
#
# COMPACT_ATOMS: atom_id res chain seq x y z
N GLU A 1 -32.40 -37.41 18.73
CA GLU A 1 -31.69 -36.16 18.37
C GLU A 1 -30.61 -36.52 17.36
N PRO A 2 -30.47 -35.81 16.23
CA PRO A 2 -29.29 -36.01 15.40
C PRO A 2 -28.06 -35.61 16.23
N PRO A 3 -26.89 -36.25 16.04
CA PRO A 3 -25.69 -35.89 16.79
C PRO A 3 -25.43 -34.40 16.57
N SER A 4 -25.30 -33.64 17.65
CA SER A 4 -24.89 -32.24 17.59
C SER A 4 -23.56 -32.19 16.83
N ALA A 5 -23.61 -31.78 15.56
CA ALA A 5 -22.43 -31.80 14.70
C ALA A 5 -21.31 -31.01 15.37
N ASP A 6 -20.09 -31.54 15.31
CA ASP A 6 -18.91 -30.92 15.90
C ASP A 6 -18.84 -29.44 15.45
N PRO A 7 -18.78 -28.47 16.37
CA PRO A 7 -18.74 -27.05 16.01
C PRO A 7 -17.59 -26.74 15.05
N LYS A 8 -16.49 -27.49 15.09
CA LYS A 8 -15.41 -27.35 14.11
C LYS A 8 -15.83 -27.76 12.70
N GLN A 9 -16.54 -28.87 12.54
CA GLN A 9 -17.05 -29.32 11.25
C GLN A 9 -18.09 -28.35 10.68
N GLN A 10 -18.97 -27.82 11.54
CA GLN A 10 -19.95 -26.81 11.13
C GLN A 10 -19.27 -25.51 10.68
N LEU A 11 -18.27 -25.05 11.44
CA LEU A 11 -17.47 -23.88 11.07
C LEU A 11 -16.83 -24.05 9.69
N GLU A 12 -16.13 -25.16 9.48
CA GLU A 12 -15.47 -25.44 8.20
C GLU A 12 -16.47 -25.48 7.04
N GLN A 13 -17.64 -26.09 7.24
CA GLN A 13 -18.70 -26.13 6.23
C GLN A 13 -19.24 -24.73 5.91
N TYR A 14 -19.56 -23.92 6.92
CA TYR A 14 -20.08 -22.57 6.70
C TYR A 14 -19.05 -21.65 6.06
N LEU A 15 -17.77 -21.75 6.42
CA LEU A 15 -16.70 -20.98 5.79
C LEU A 15 -16.50 -21.38 4.32
N ARG A 16 -16.58 -22.68 3.99
CA ARG A 16 -16.54 -23.16 2.59
C ARG A 16 -17.74 -22.67 1.78
N ASP A 17 -18.92 -22.64 2.39
CA ASP A 17 -20.15 -22.17 1.75
C ASP A 17 -20.25 -20.63 1.64
N GLY A 18 -19.27 -19.88 2.17
CA GLY A 18 -19.31 -18.41 2.24
C GLY A 18 -20.37 -17.85 3.20
N LYS A 19 -20.91 -18.69 4.07
CA LYS A 19 -21.95 -18.36 5.06
C LYS A 19 -21.32 -17.78 6.32
N HIS A 20 -20.76 -16.58 6.17
CA HIS A 20 -19.96 -15.90 7.20
C HIS A 20 -20.75 -15.58 8.47
N TYR A 21 -22.03 -15.25 8.37
CA TYR A 21 -22.86 -14.99 9.56
C TYR A 21 -23.15 -16.28 10.34
N GLU A 22 -23.45 -17.37 9.65
CA GLU A 22 -23.74 -18.67 10.23
C GLU A 22 -22.50 -19.31 10.86
N ALA A 23 -21.31 -19.00 10.34
CA ALA A 23 -20.03 -19.41 10.91
C ALA A 23 -19.74 -18.80 12.30
N LEU A 24 -20.39 -17.69 12.68
CA LEU A 24 -20.15 -17.03 13.97
C LEU A 24 -20.53 -17.90 15.17
N LEU A 25 -21.66 -18.62 15.09
CA LEU A 25 -22.17 -19.43 16.20
C LEU A 25 -21.24 -20.59 16.56
N PRO A 26 -20.83 -21.48 15.62
CA PRO A 26 -19.88 -22.54 15.93
C PRO A 26 -18.51 -22.00 16.35
N LEU A 27 -18.06 -20.89 15.77
CA LEU A 27 -16.77 -20.29 16.15
C LEU A 27 -16.78 -19.72 17.57
N ARG A 28 -17.87 -19.06 18.00
CA ARG A 28 -18.04 -18.64 19.39
C ARG A 28 -18.04 -19.83 20.36
N ALA A 29 -18.67 -20.95 19.98
CA ALA A 29 -18.65 -22.16 20.79
C ALA A 29 -17.22 -22.70 20.97
N LEU A 30 -16.39 -22.69 19.91
CA LEU A 30 -14.98 -23.08 19.97
C LEU A 30 -14.15 -22.13 20.85
N VAL A 31 -14.34 -20.81 20.72
CA VAL A 31 -13.65 -19.82 21.57
C VAL A 31 -14.01 -20.00 23.06
N ASN A 32 -15.25 -20.35 23.36
CA ASN A 32 -15.69 -20.61 24.74
C ASN A 32 -15.17 -21.95 25.28
N ALA A 33 -15.06 -22.97 24.42
CA ALA A 33 -14.55 -24.28 24.80
C ALA A 33 -13.02 -24.28 24.98
N GLU A 34 -12.30 -23.47 24.21
CA GLU A 34 -10.84 -23.33 24.26
C GLU A 34 -10.42 -21.85 24.43
N PRO A 35 -10.62 -21.23 25.62
CA PRO A 35 -10.39 -19.80 25.80
C PRO A 35 -8.95 -19.33 25.61
N GLU A 36 -7.98 -20.23 25.80
CA GLU A 36 -6.54 -19.97 25.68
C GLU A 36 -6.00 -20.22 24.27
N ASN A 37 -6.82 -20.71 23.33
CA ASN A 37 -6.38 -20.94 21.96
C ASN A 37 -6.50 -19.63 21.13
N PRO A 38 -5.39 -18.95 20.79
CA PRO A 38 -5.44 -17.70 20.05
C PRO A 38 -5.98 -17.88 18.63
N ALA A 39 -5.87 -19.08 18.04
CA ALA A 39 -6.30 -19.31 16.66
C ALA A 39 -7.81 -19.09 16.49
N TRP A 40 -8.64 -19.59 17.41
CA TRP A 40 -10.08 -19.39 17.35
C TRP A 40 -10.47 -17.93 17.56
N ARG A 41 -9.78 -17.23 18.46
CA ARG A 41 -10.00 -15.79 18.69
C ARG A 41 -9.63 -14.96 17.47
N VAL A 42 -8.48 -15.23 16.86
CA VAL A 42 -8.03 -14.59 15.62
C VAL A 42 -9.04 -14.81 14.50
N GLN A 43 -9.51 -16.05 14.31
CA GLN A 43 -10.54 -16.33 13.31
C GLN A 43 -11.84 -15.58 13.59
N LEU A 44 -12.25 -15.46 14.86
CA LEU A 44 -13.47 -14.76 15.24
C LEU A 44 -13.35 -13.25 14.98
N VAL A 45 -12.19 -12.66 15.29
CA VAL A 45 -11.88 -11.26 15.03
C VAL A 45 -11.89 -10.96 13.53
N ARG A 46 -11.25 -11.81 12.72
CA ARG A 46 -11.26 -11.69 11.25
C ARG A 46 -12.67 -11.75 10.71
N LEU A 47 -13.48 -12.72 11.16
CA LEU A 47 -14.85 -12.87 10.71
C LEU A 47 -15.71 -11.66 11.11
N TYR A 48 -15.52 -11.11 12.30
CA TYR A 48 -16.19 -9.86 12.69
C TYR A 48 -15.77 -8.67 11.83
N ARG A 49 -14.48 -8.50 11.55
CA ARG A 49 -13.99 -7.45 10.66
C ARG A 49 -14.56 -7.60 9.25
N GLN A 50 -14.60 -8.83 8.72
CA GLN A 50 -15.17 -9.14 7.42
C GLN A 50 -16.66 -8.78 7.34
N LEU A 51 -17.40 -8.97 8.43
CA LEU A 51 -18.82 -8.62 8.55
C LEU A 51 -19.09 -7.15 8.91
N GLY A 52 -18.04 -6.33 9.11
CA GLY A 52 -18.17 -4.94 9.57
C GLY A 52 -18.56 -4.77 11.04
N LEU A 53 -18.51 -5.87 11.81
CA LEU A 53 -18.84 -5.94 13.24
C LEU A 53 -17.63 -5.53 14.10
N LEU A 54 -17.11 -4.32 13.88
CA LEU A 54 -15.84 -3.85 14.46
C LEU A 54 -15.88 -3.76 15.99
N ALA A 55 -17.02 -3.38 16.58
CA ALA A 55 -17.20 -3.33 18.03
C ALA A 55 -17.04 -4.73 18.67
N GLN A 56 -17.61 -5.76 18.06
CA GLN A 56 -17.49 -7.14 18.54
C GLN A 56 -16.06 -7.67 18.36
N ALA A 57 -15.39 -7.31 17.25
CA ALA A 57 -13.98 -7.62 17.06
C ALA A 57 -13.11 -7.01 18.18
N ARG A 58 -13.41 -5.77 18.56
CA ARG A 58 -12.72 -5.07 19.66
C ARG A 58 -12.90 -5.76 21.00
N GLU A 59 -14.12 -6.12 21.37
CA GLU A 59 -14.39 -6.86 22.63
C GLU A 59 -13.62 -8.20 22.69
N VAL A 60 -13.60 -8.96 21.59
CA VAL A 60 -12.84 -10.21 21.52
C VAL A 60 -11.36 -9.95 21.69
N LEU A 61 -10.82 -8.92 21.05
CA LEU A 61 -9.40 -8.58 21.15
C LEU A 61 -9.03 -8.07 22.55
N GLU A 62 -9.87 -7.25 23.20
CA GLU A 62 -9.68 -6.76 24.57
C GLU A 62 -9.51 -7.93 25.54
N THR A 63 -10.41 -8.91 25.47
CA THR A 63 -10.31 -10.13 26.29
C THR A 63 -9.11 -10.99 25.89
N ALA A 64 -8.83 -11.13 24.59
CA ALA A 64 -7.73 -11.95 24.10
C ALA A 64 -6.36 -11.43 24.54
N THR A 65 -6.14 -10.11 24.48
CA THR A 65 -4.87 -9.49 24.87
C THR A 65 -4.68 -9.36 26.37
N GLN A 66 -5.74 -9.50 27.19
CA GLN A 66 -5.60 -9.69 28.63
C GLN A 66 -5.08 -11.09 28.98
N LEU A 67 -5.53 -12.11 28.24
CA LEU A 67 -5.13 -13.50 28.45
C LEU A 67 -3.77 -13.82 27.83
N LEU A 68 -3.51 -13.27 26.64
CA LEU A 68 -2.33 -13.53 25.83
C LEU A 68 -1.69 -12.19 25.41
N PRO A 69 -1.11 -11.42 26.36
CA PRO A 69 -0.63 -10.06 26.12
C PRO A 69 0.50 -9.97 25.08
N ASP A 70 1.26 -11.06 24.93
CA ASP A 70 2.44 -11.12 24.06
C ASP A 70 2.23 -11.93 22.77
N ASP A 71 1.01 -12.40 22.48
CA ASP A 71 0.73 -13.13 21.25
C ASP A 71 0.83 -12.20 20.03
N GLU A 72 1.79 -12.49 19.16
CA GLU A 72 2.10 -11.68 17.99
C GLU A 72 0.93 -11.63 16.99
N THR A 73 0.15 -12.71 16.88
CA THR A 73 -0.97 -12.78 15.94
C THR A 73 -2.12 -11.87 16.40
N LEU A 74 -2.45 -11.89 17.69
CA LEU A 74 -3.46 -11.02 18.28
C LEU A 74 -3.07 -9.54 18.18
N LEU A 75 -1.79 -9.22 18.34
CA LEU A 75 -1.27 -7.85 18.16
C LEU A 75 -1.42 -7.36 16.70
N GLN A 76 -1.22 -8.24 15.72
CA GLN A 76 -1.45 -7.92 14.31
C GLN A 76 -2.94 -7.69 14.02
N GLU A 77 -3.81 -8.57 14.53
CA GLU A 77 -5.26 -8.41 14.35
C GLU A 77 -5.76 -7.14 15.03
N TRP A 78 -5.18 -6.74 16.17
CA TRP A 78 -5.49 -5.47 16.80
C TRP A 78 -5.14 -4.29 15.92
N ALA A 79 -3.94 -4.27 15.35
CA ALA A 79 -3.52 -3.20 14.44
C ALA A 79 -4.41 -3.15 13.19
N ALA A 80 -4.82 -4.31 12.68
CA ALA A 80 -5.70 -4.41 11.52
C ALA A 80 -7.16 -4.02 11.82
N LEU A 81 -7.64 -4.25 13.04
CA LEU A 81 -8.93 -3.70 13.52
C LEU A 81 -8.88 -2.18 13.58
N LEU A 82 -7.85 -1.61 14.21
CA LEU A 82 -7.68 -0.16 14.33
C LEU A 82 -7.57 0.50 12.94
N GLU A 83 -6.87 -0.14 11.99
CA GLU A 83 -6.85 0.32 10.60
C GLU A 83 -8.26 0.31 9.96
N ALA A 84 -9.05 -0.74 10.20
CA ALA A 84 -10.42 -0.85 9.68
C ALA A 84 -11.38 0.19 10.29
N GLU A 85 -11.13 0.62 11.53
CA GLU A 85 -11.83 1.71 12.20
C GLU A 85 -11.35 3.11 11.75
N GLY A 86 -10.27 3.18 10.96
CA GLY A 86 -9.64 4.42 10.53
C GLY A 86 -8.69 5.04 11.56
N ASP A 87 -8.46 4.39 12.70
CA ASP A 87 -7.51 4.81 13.73
C ASP A 87 -6.08 4.35 13.42
N LEU A 88 -5.52 4.91 12.35
CA LEU A 88 -4.16 4.57 11.90
C LEU A 88 -3.10 4.95 12.95
N ALA A 89 -3.31 6.06 13.67
CA ALA A 89 -2.41 6.52 14.72
C ALA A 89 -2.39 5.56 15.91
N GLY A 90 -3.57 5.07 16.35
CA GLY A 90 -3.68 4.04 17.37
C GLY A 90 -3.01 2.73 16.94
N ALA A 91 -3.18 2.32 15.68
CA ALA A 91 -2.56 1.10 15.15
C ALA A 91 -1.03 1.16 15.23
N ILE A 92 -0.45 2.28 14.78
CA ILE A 92 0.98 2.57 14.87
C ILE A 92 1.46 2.53 16.33
N ALA A 93 0.78 3.26 17.22
CA ALA A 93 1.15 3.32 18.64
C ALA A 93 1.10 1.95 19.32
N ARG A 94 0.12 1.10 18.97
CA ARG A 94 -0.02 -0.25 19.51
C ARG A 94 1.15 -1.15 19.11
N LEU A 95 1.56 -1.11 17.83
CA LEU A 95 2.69 -1.90 17.35
C LEU A 95 4.04 -1.38 17.85
N GLN A 96 4.21 -0.06 17.96
CA GLN A 96 5.40 0.53 18.58
C GLN A 96 5.59 0.03 20.02
N ARG A 97 4.52 0.02 20.83
CA ARG A 97 4.58 -0.53 22.19
C ARG A 97 4.93 -2.02 22.21
N ALA A 98 4.37 -2.80 21.28
CA ALA A 98 4.70 -4.22 21.17
C ALA A 98 6.17 -4.46 20.80
N LEU A 99 6.76 -3.62 19.96
CA LEU A 99 8.16 -3.73 19.56
C LEU A 99 9.15 -3.30 20.66
N ILE A 100 8.71 -2.56 21.69
CA ILE A 100 9.53 -2.28 22.88
C ILE A 100 9.83 -3.56 23.65
N THR A 101 8.80 -4.42 23.84
CA THR A 101 8.96 -5.70 24.55
C THR A 101 9.49 -6.81 23.63
N ARG A 102 9.23 -6.70 22.32
CA ARG A 102 9.63 -7.69 21.31
C ARG A 102 10.40 -7.03 20.16
N PRO A 103 11.64 -6.57 20.39
CA PRO A 103 12.42 -5.92 19.35
C PRO A 103 12.73 -6.86 18.18
N ASP A 104 12.65 -8.18 18.33
CA ASP A 104 12.94 -9.11 17.24
C ASP A 104 11.68 -9.58 16.48
N ALA A 105 10.48 -9.08 16.84
CA ALA A 105 9.22 -9.45 16.19
C ALA A 105 9.13 -8.86 14.77
N ARG A 106 9.72 -9.58 13.82
CA ARG A 106 9.81 -9.21 12.40
C ARG A 106 8.45 -8.89 11.80
N THR A 107 7.43 -9.70 12.02
CA THR A 107 6.11 -9.51 11.41
C THR A 107 5.45 -8.23 11.92
N LEU A 108 5.53 -7.94 13.23
CA LEU A 108 5.05 -6.69 13.80
C LEU A 108 5.78 -5.47 13.25
N ARG A 109 7.11 -5.59 13.06
CA ARG A 109 7.92 -4.53 12.47
C ARG A 109 7.54 -4.25 11.02
N LEU A 110 7.36 -5.28 10.19
CA LEU A 110 6.92 -5.12 8.81
C LEU A 110 5.50 -4.54 8.73
N ARG A 111 4.61 -4.93 9.65
CA ARG A 111 3.26 -4.35 9.73
C ARG A 111 3.28 -2.88 10.16
N LEU A 112 4.13 -2.52 11.12
CA LEU A 112 4.33 -1.13 11.52
C LEU A 112 4.83 -0.28 10.35
N PHE A 113 5.80 -0.80 9.60
CA PHE A 113 6.30 -0.17 8.37
C PHE A 113 5.17 0.11 7.38
N ASP A 114 4.31 -0.89 7.11
CA ASP A 114 3.20 -0.75 6.16
C ASP A 114 2.23 0.36 6.60
N LEU A 115 1.91 0.43 7.90
CA LEU A 115 1.03 1.46 8.47
C LEU A 115 1.66 2.86 8.45
N GLN A 116 2.97 2.97 8.69
CA GLN A 116 3.69 4.24 8.61
C GLN A 116 3.74 4.78 7.18
N LEU A 117 3.98 3.92 6.19
CA LEU A 117 3.87 4.32 4.78
C LEU A 117 2.45 4.72 4.41
N GLN A 118 1.44 3.99 4.89
CA GLN A 118 0.05 4.36 4.68
C GLN A 118 -0.29 5.73 5.27
N ALA A 119 0.31 6.07 6.41
CA ALA A 119 0.19 7.39 7.05
C ALA A 119 0.97 8.51 6.32
N GLY A 120 1.78 8.16 5.31
CA GLY A 120 2.66 9.09 4.60
C GLY A 120 3.98 9.38 5.31
N ASP A 121 4.29 8.67 6.41
CA ASP A 121 5.51 8.87 7.19
C ASP A 121 6.63 7.94 6.71
N ALA A 122 7.17 8.24 5.52
CA ALA A 122 8.26 7.48 4.93
C ALA A 122 9.55 7.54 5.76
N SER A 123 9.76 8.62 6.52
CA SER A 123 10.93 8.79 7.38
C SER A 123 10.89 7.82 8.57
N GLN A 124 9.76 7.74 9.29
CA GLN A 124 9.62 6.74 10.35
C GLN A 124 9.60 5.31 9.81
N ALA A 125 8.99 5.08 8.65
CA ALA A 125 9.05 3.79 7.97
C ALA A 125 10.49 3.36 7.69
N ALA A 126 11.37 4.28 7.27
CA ALA A 126 12.79 3.99 7.09
C ALA A 126 13.44 3.48 8.38
N HIS A 127 13.27 4.21 9.49
CA HIS A 127 13.81 3.81 10.80
C HIS A 127 13.27 2.46 11.26
N THR A 128 11.98 2.19 11.05
CA THR A 128 11.37 0.89 11.39
C THR A 128 11.99 -0.26 10.62
N LEU A 129 12.43 -0.04 9.37
CA LEU A 129 13.00 -1.09 8.51
C LEU A 129 14.52 -1.28 8.70
N GLU A 130 15.23 -0.32 9.29
CA GLU A 130 16.70 -0.37 9.51
C GLU A 130 17.20 -1.69 10.12
N PRO A 131 16.57 -2.26 11.17
CA PRO A 131 17.05 -3.51 11.78
C PRO A 131 16.96 -4.72 10.82
N LEU A 132 16.18 -4.60 9.74
CA LEU A 132 15.98 -5.65 8.74
C LEU A 132 16.78 -5.38 7.46
N ALA A 133 17.60 -4.31 7.39
CA ALA A 133 18.27 -3.87 6.15
C ALA A 133 19.12 -4.97 5.48
N ASN A 134 19.77 -5.83 6.27
CA ASN A 134 20.63 -6.90 5.76
C ASN A 134 19.89 -8.21 5.44
N GLN A 135 18.57 -8.27 5.66
CA GLN A 135 17.80 -9.48 5.38
C GLN A 135 17.50 -9.59 3.88
N THR A 136 17.71 -10.80 3.33
CA THR A 136 17.54 -11.09 1.90
C THR A 136 16.17 -11.68 1.55
N ASP A 137 15.26 -11.76 2.52
CA ASP A 137 13.91 -12.26 2.29
C ASP A 137 13.15 -11.35 1.30
N GLU A 138 12.32 -11.94 0.44
CA GLU A 138 11.56 -11.20 -0.58
C GLU A 138 10.67 -10.11 0.03
N GLU A 139 10.06 -10.38 1.20
CA GLU A 139 9.09 -9.49 1.82
C GLU A 139 9.75 -8.22 2.38
N VAL A 140 11.02 -8.33 2.80
CA VAL A 140 11.85 -7.19 3.23
C VAL A 140 12.32 -6.40 2.01
N ARG A 141 12.84 -7.08 0.97
CA ARG A 141 13.30 -6.43 -0.26
C ARG A 141 12.19 -5.66 -0.96
N PHE A 142 10.97 -6.22 -1.00
CA PHE A 142 9.80 -5.52 -1.53
C PHE A 142 9.51 -4.22 -0.76
N ARG A 143 9.60 -4.22 0.58
CA ARG A 143 9.41 -3.02 1.40
C ARG A 143 10.54 -2.01 1.26
N GLN A 144 11.78 -2.46 1.09
CA GLN A 144 12.90 -1.57 0.75
C GLN A 144 12.66 -0.89 -0.61
N TYR A 145 12.16 -1.64 -1.60
CA TYR A 145 11.76 -1.10 -2.89
C TYR A 145 10.62 -0.07 -2.78
N LEU A 146 9.59 -0.34 -1.97
CA LEU A 146 8.52 0.63 -1.68
C LEU A 146 9.06 1.88 -0.98
N LEU A 147 9.93 1.71 0.02
CA LEU A 147 10.54 2.80 0.78
C LEU A 147 11.33 3.75 -0.14
N ARG A 148 12.10 3.20 -1.09
CA ARG A 148 12.82 4.00 -2.08
C ARG A 148 11.88 4.84 -2.93
N GLY A 149 10.75 4.26 -3.35
CA GLY A 149 9.69 5.00 -4.04
C GLY A 149 9.09 6.12 -3.16
N ALA A 150 8.77 5.80 -1.90
CA ALA A 150 8.19 6.75 -0.95
C ALA A 150 9.15 7.91 -0.62
N LEU A 151 10.45 7.64 -0.52
CA LEU A 151 11.51 8.63 -0.28
C LEU A 151 12.00 9.34 -1.55
N ARG A 152 11.46 9.03 -2.72
CA ARG A 152 11.87 9.58 -4.03
C ARG A 152 13.33 9.27 -4.40
N GLN A 153 13.87 8.17 -3.91
CA GLN A 153 15.24 7.69 -4.16
C GLN A 153 15.26 6.64 -5.27
N LEU A 154 15.08 7.08 -6.51
CA LEU A 154 14.86 6.18 -7.67
C LEU A 154 16.12 5.89 -8.51
N GLU A 155 17.31 6.34 -8.10
CA GLU A 155 18.53 6.25 -8.91
C GLU A 155 19.12 4.83 -9.00
N GLU A 156 18.98 4.02 -7.94
CA GLU A 156 19.60 2.70 -7.85
C GLU A 156 18.57 1.59 -7.63
N LEU A 157 17.53 1.52 -8.47
CA LEU A 157 16.49 0.49 -8.31
C LEU A 157 17.05 -0.94 -8.40
N PRO A 158 16.52 -1.88 -7.60
CA PRO A 158 16.96 -3.26 -7.68
C PRO A 158 16.66 -3.82 -9.07
N ARG A 159 17.54 -4.68 -9.60
CA ARG A 159 17.34 -5.32 -10.92
C ARG A 159 16.32 -6.46 -10.91
N GLU A 160 15.88 -6.84 -9.72
CA GLU A 160 14.90 -7.91 -9.53
C GLU A 160 13.47 -7.41 -9.80
N SER A 161 12.55 -8.35 -9.99
CA SER A 161 11.14 -8.02 -10.17
C SER A 161 10.30 -8.69 -9.09
N PHE A 162 9.35 -7.94 -8.52
CA PHE A 162 8.50 -8.42 -7.43
C PHE A 162 7.10 -8.76 -7.92
N ALA A 163 6.49 -9.82 -7.39
CA ALA A 163 5.09 -10.08 -7.65
C ALA A 163 4.21 -9.01 -6.96
N LEU A 164 3.37 -8.33 -7.73
CA LEU A 164 2.35 -7.40 -7.24
C LEU A 164 1.11 -8.21 -6.86
N THR A 165 1.12 -8.80 -5.67
CA THR A 165 -0.05 -9.51 -5.12
C THR A 165 -1.15 -8.53 -4.70
N GLU A 166 -2.35 -9.05 -4.44
CA GLU A 166 -3.46 -8.26 -3.89
C GLU A 166 -3.11 -7.53 -2.60
N SER A 167 -2.39 -8.20 -1.69
CA SER A 167 -1.93 -7.60 -0.42
C SER A 167 -0.92 -6.46 -0.60
N ARG A 168 -0.12 -6.51 -1.68
CA ARG A 168 0.91 -5.51 -2.01
C ARG A 168 0.35 -4.34 -2.84
N ALA A 169 -0.72 -4.58 -3.59
CA ALA A 169 -1.27 -3.67 -4.59
C ALA A 169 -1.61 -2.28 -4.06
N ALA A 170 -2.30 -2.20 -2.91
CA ALA A 170 -2.77 -0.93 -2.37
C ALA A 170 -1.61 0.01 -1.97
N LEU A 171 -0.63 -0.51 -1.23
CA LEU A 171 0.50 0.30 -0.76
C LEU A 171 1.44 0.67 -1.90
N TRP A 172 1.68 -0.26 -2.83
CA TRP A 172 2.43 0.02 -4.05
C TRP A 172 1.78 1.15 -4.88
N PHE A 173 0.47 1.06 -5.10
CA PHE A 173 -0.26 2.06 -5.86
C PHE A 173 -0.25 3.42 -5.16
N GLN A 174 -0.36 3.46 -3.83
CA GLN A 174 -0.24 4.71 -3.06
C GLN A 174 1.11 5.40 -3.31
N VAL A 175 2.21 4.63 -3.26
CA VAL A 175 3.55 5.17 -3.54
C VAL A 175 3.66 5.67 -4.98
N LEU A 176 3.17 4.89 -5.96
CA LEU A 176 3.16 5.30 -7.36
C LEU A 176 2.35 6.57 -7.60
N SER A 177 1.16 6.63 -7.02
CA SER A 177 0.25 7.76 -7.17
C SER A 177 0.88 9.04 -6.64
N GLY A 178 1.60 8.96 -5.50
CA GLY A 178 2.39 10.07 -4.99
C GLY A 178 3.50 10.50 -5.95
N LEU A 179 4.29 9.55 -6.47
CA LEU A 179 5.35 9.84 -7.45
C LEU A 179 4.80 10.55 -8.69
N ALA A 180 3.70 10.04 -9.23
CA ALA A 180 3.05 10.60 -10.40
C ALA A 180 2.44 11.98 -10.13
N ALA A 181 1.86 12.19 -8.96
CA ALA A 181 1.31 13.49 -8.55
C ALA A 181 2.41 14.56 -8.43
N ASP A 182 3.56 14.21 -7.86
CA ASP A 182 4.71 15.12 -7.76
C ASP A 182 5.20 15.51 -9.16
N LEU A 183 5.35 14.53 -10.07
CA LEU A 183 5.74 14.78 -11.45
C LEU A 183 4.72 15.62 -12.23
N ALA A 184 3.43 15.33 -12.07
CA ALA A 184 2.37 16.10 -12.70
C ALA A 184 2.33 17.56 -12.19
N SER A 185 2.60 17.77 -10.91
CA SER A 185 2.73 19.11 -10.31
C SER A 185 3.94 19.86 -10.88
N GLU A 186 5.08 19.19 -10.99
CA GLU A 186 6.31 19.75 -11.57
C GLU A 186 6.10 20.19 -13.03
N LEU A 187 5.41 19.39 -13.85
CA LEU A 187 5.09 19.74 -15.22
C LEU A 187 4.16 20.96 -15.32
N LEU A 188 3.21 21.08 -14.39
CA LEU A 188 2.33 22.25 -14.30
C LEU A 188 3.11 23.51 -13.90
N ASP A 189 4.05 23.38 -12.96
CA ASP A 189 4.93 24.46 -12.54
C ASP A 189 5.84 24.94 -13.67
N LEU A 190 6.46 24.02 -14.42
CA LEU A 190 7.26 24.36 -15.60
C LEU A 190 6.47 25.20 -16.60
N ARG A 191 5.22 24.79 -16.89
CA ARG A 191 4.30 25.57 -17.74
C ARG A 191 4.04 26.96 -17.16
N ARG A 192 3.72 27.04 -15.86
CA ARG A 192 3.43 28.30 -15.18
C ARG A 192 4.61 29.27 -15.25
N PHE A 193 5.82 28.79 -14.98
CA PHE A 193 7.03 29.61 -15.02
C PHE A 193 7.43 30.02 -16.44
N ALA A 194 7.23 29.16 -17.42
CA ALA A 194 7.43 29.49 -18.83
C ALA A 194 6.49 30.60 -19.32
N ASN A 195 5.28 30.68 -18.75
CA ASN A 195 4.29 31.72 -19.05
C ASN A 195 4.40 32.97 -18.14
N SER A 196 5.42 33.04 -17.28
CA SER A 196 5.64 34.23 -16.45
C SER A 196 6.11 35.43 -17.29
N PRO A 197 5.96 36.69 -16.81
CA PRO A 197 6.35 37.87 -17.60
C PRO A 197 7.82 37.89 -18.02
N ASN A 198 8.72 37.34 -17.19
CA ASN A 198 10.16 37.26 -17.45
C ASN A 198 10.70 35.85 -17.13
N PRO A 199 10.50 34.85 -17.99
CA PRO A 199 10.91 33.47 -17.71
C PRO A 199 12.43 33.32 -17.76
N ASN A 200 13.00 32.64 -16.75
CA ASN A 200 14.38 32.20 -16.80
C ASN A 200 14.52 30.91 -17.64
N TRP A 201 14.60 31.06 -18.97
CA TRP A 201 14.68 29.94 -19.90
C TRP A 201 15.90 29.03 -19.70
N SER A 202 17.01 29.54 -19.16
CA SER A 202 18.17 28.68 -18.88
C SER A 202 17.86 27.71 -17.76
N ALA A 203 17.34 28.22 -16.64
CA ALA A 203 16.95 27.39 -15.50
C ALA A 203 15.80 26.45 -15.84
N LEU A 204 14.83 26.90 -16.64
CA LEU A 204 13.70 26.05 -17.05
C LEU A 204 14.15 24.87 -17.92
N ARG A 205 15.10 25.06 -18.84
CA ARG A 205 15.62 23.96 -19.66
C ARG A 205 16.27 22.88 -18.80
N GLU A 206 17.15 23.27 -17.88
CA GLU A 206 17.80 22.36 -16.93
C GLU A 206 16.77 21.62 -16.06
N ARG A 207 15.75 22.34 -15.57
CA ARG A 207 14.65 21.75 -14.78
C ARG A 207 13.80 20.79 -15.62
N GLY A 208 13.53 21.11 -16.88
CA GLY A 208 12.82 20.25 -17.83
C GLY A 208 13.58 18.96 -18.13
N GLU A 209 14.90 19.04 -18.34
CA GLU A 209 15.76 17.86 -18.53
C GLU A 209 15.74 16.93 -17.31
N ARG A 210 15.89 17.51 -16.10
CA ARG A 210 15.74 16.76 -14.84
C ARG A 210 14.37 16.10 -14.72
N THR A 211 13.31 16.80 -15.10
CA THR A 211 11.93 16.29 -15.06
C THR A 211 11.76 15.06 -15.97
N VAL A 212 12.40 15.05 -17.15
CA VAL A 212 12.42 13.88 -18.04
C VAL A 212 13.13 12.70 -17.37
N LEU A 213 14.27 12.93 -16.73
CA LEU A 213 14.99 11.87 -16.01
C LEU A 213 14.15 11.29 -14.87
N THR A 214 13.51 12.15 -14.07
CA THR A 214 12.59 11.71 -13.00
C THR A 214 11.43 10.89 -13.56
N ALA A 215 10.84 11.29 -14.68
CA ALA A 215 9.75 10.55 -15.31
C ALA A 215 10.19 9.14 -15.75
N LEU A 216 11.39 9.03 -16.34
CA LEU A 216 11.97 7.74 -16.73
C LEU A 216 12.25 6.84 -15.51
N GLN A 217 12.75 7.41 -14.42
CA GLN A 217 12.99 6.68 -13.18
C GLN A 217 11.69 6.18 -12.53
N ILE A 218 10.62 6.98 -12.54
CA ILE A 218 9.29 6.57 -12.06
C ILE A 218 8.76 5.42 -12.92
N ALA A 219 8.87 5.52 -14.25
CA ALA A 219 8.46 4.45 -15.15
C ALA A 219 9.25 3.15 -14.88
N GLN A 220 10.57 3.24 -14.69
CA GLN A 220 11.41 2.08 -14.35
C GLN A 220 11.01 1.48 -12.99
N TRP A 221 10.71 2.31 -12.00
CA TRP A 221 10.20 1.85 -10.70
C TRP A 221 8.88 1.10 -10.88
N ALA A 222 7.95 1.60 -11.70
CA ALA A 222 6.68 0.92 -11.99
C ALA A 222 6.85 -0.40 -12.77
N GLU A 223 7.89 -0.53 -13.59
CA GLU A 223 8.23 -1.77 -14.32
C GLU A 223 8.89 -2.83 -13.43
N SER A 224 9.34 -2.48 -12.22
CA SER A 224 10.03 -3.39 -11.30
C SER A 224 9.10 -4.41 -10.61
N VAL A 225 7.81 -4.42 -10.94
CA VAL A 225 6.83 -5.38 -10.42
C VAL A 225 6.18 -6.18 -11.55
N GLN A 226 5.79 -7.43 -11.30
CA GLN A 226 5.00 -8.26 -12.22
C GLN A 226 3.56 -8.41 -11.71
N PRO A 227 2.56 -8.41 -12.60
CA PRO A 227 1.18 -8.59 -12.18
C PRO A 227 0.88 -10.04 -11.84
N THR A 228 -0.04 -10.25 -10.91
CA THR A 228 -0.80 -11.49 -10.78
C THR A 228 -2.10 -11.38 -11.59
N ASP A 229 -2.91 -12.43 -11.64
CA ASP A 229 -4.21 -12.38 -12.32
C ASP A 229 -5.14 -11.29 -11.77
N THR A 230 -5.09 -11.06 -10.45
CA THR A 230 -5.92 -10.06 -9.77
C THR A 230 -5.42 -8.62 -9.92
N THR A 231 -4.14 -8.41 -10.22
CA THR A 231 -3.52 -7.07 -10.31
C THR A 231 -3.13 -6.66 -11.72
N ARG A 232 -3.41 -7.50 -12.72
CA ARG A 232 -3.09 -7.25 -14.14
C ARG A 232 -3.66 -5.94 -14.66
N THR A 233 -4.95 -5.68 -14.40
CA THR A 233 -5.63 -4.46 -14.87
C THR A 233 -5.08 -3.20 -14.18
N LEU A 234 -4.87 -3.27 -12.86
CA LEU A 234 -4.23 -2.20 -12.08
C LEU A 234 -2.87 -1.82 -12.69
N LEU A 235 -2.00 -2.81 -12.90
CA LEU A 235 -0.65 -2.56 -13.37
C LEU A 235 -0.62 -2.04 -14.81
N ALA A 236 -1.53 -2.50 -15.68
CA ALA A 236 -1.65 -2.02 -17.05
C ALA A 236 -1.96 -0.52 -17.11
N HIS A 237 -2.98 -0.04 -16.39
CA HIS A 237 -3.30 1.38 -16.30
C HIS A 237 -2.16 2.17 -15.63
N ALA A 238 -1.60 1.67 -14.54
CA ALA A 238 -0.50 2.33 -13.85
C ALA A 238 0.72 2.57 -14.76
N ARG A 239 1.11 1.57 -15.57
CA ARG A 239 2.22 1.68 -16.53
C ARG A 239 1.88 2.61 -17.69
N PHE A 240 0.66 2.53 -18.23
CA PHE A 240 0.23 3.41 -19.32
C PHE A 240 0.21 4.88 -18.86
N ALA A 241 -0.24 5.17 -17.64
CA ALA A 241 -0.13 6.49 -17.06
C ALA A 241 1.33 6.98 -16.91
N CYS A 242 2.26 6.13 -16.44
CA CYS A 242 3.67 6.48 -16.35
C CYS A 242 4.28 6.78 -17.73
N GLN A 243 3.88 6.01 -18.76
CA GLN A 243 4.31 6.24 -20.14
C GLN A 243 3.81 7.60 -20.65
N MET A 244 2.55 7.95 -20.40
CA MET A 244 2.00 9.26 -20.78
C MET A 244 2.67 10.42 -20.03
N LEU A 245 2.96 10.27 -18.74
CA LEU A 245 3.73 11.27 -17.97
C LEU A 245 5.15 11.44 -18.52
N THR A 246 5.79 10.35 -18.93
CA THR A 246 7.12 10.39 -19.56
C THR A 246 7.07 11.17 -20.88
N GLN A 247 6.08 10.89 -21.74
CA GLN A 247 5.89 11.64 -22.98
C GLN A 247 5.55 13.11 -22.71
N SER A 248 4.72 13.38 -21.71
CA SER A 248 4.40 14.74 -21.26
C SER A 248 5.67 15.51 -20.87
N ALA A 249 6.55 14.90 -20.07
CA ALA A 249 7.82 15.50 -19.69
C ALA A 249 8.74 15.77 -20.88
N GLN A 250 8.81 14.85 -21.84
CA GLN A 250 9.60 15.04 -23.07
C GLN A 250 9.08 16.20 -23.93
N HIS A 251 7.76 16.29 -24.10
CA HIS A 251 7.13 17.40 -24.81
C HIS A 251 7.35 18.73 -24.08
N MET A 252 7.24 18.74 -22.75
CA MET A 252 7.54 19.93 -21.94
C MET A 252 9.00 20.37 -22.11
N ALA A 253 9.96 19.45 -22.05
CA ALA A 253 11.37 19.77 -22.27
C ALA A 253 11.62 20.35 -23.68
N ARG A 254 10.99 19.79 -24.72
CA ARG A 254 11.05 20.34 -26.09
C ARG A 254 10.42 21.72 -26.20
N TYR A 255 9.31 21.97 -25.51
CA TYR A 255 8.72 23.30 -25.41
C TYR A 255 9.69 24.30 -24.78
N LEU A 256 10.34 23.94 -23.67
CA LEU A 256 11.29 24.82 -22.98
C LEU A 256 12.54 25.14 -23.82
N LEU A 257 12.88 24.27 -24.78
CA LEU A 257 13.95 24.48 -25.76
C LEU A 257 13.50 25.31 -26.97
N SER A 258 12.39 24.93 -27.60
CA SER A 258 11.97 25.43 -28.90
C SER A 258 10.94 26.56 -28.85
N ARG A 259 10.24 26.70 -27.71
CA ARG A 259 9.13 27.63 -27.46
C ARG A 259 7.92 27.44 -28.38
N LYS A 260 7.80 26.28 -29.01
CA LYS A 260 6.66 25.90 -29.85
C LYS A 260 5.46 25.56 -28.97
N VAL A 261 4.39 26.33 -29.10
CA VAL A 261 3.18 26.20 -28.27
C VAL A 261 2.54 24.80 -28.42
N GLU A 262 2.67 24.18 -29.59
CA GLU A 262 2.15 22.84 -29.86
C GLU A 262 2.78 21.77 -28.94
N GLU A 263 4.05 21.94 -28.54
CA GLU A 263 4.72 21.03 -27.61
C GLU A 263 4.19 21.22 -26.17
N GLU A 264 3.86 22.46 -25.78
CA GLU A 264 3.23 22.75 -24.48
C GLU A 264 1.84 22.12 -24.41
N GLU A 265 1.00 22.33 -25.42
CA GLU A 265 -0.36 21.79 -25.49
C GLU A 265 -0.37 20.26 -25.41
N ARG A 266 0.53 19.59 -26.14
CA ARG A 266 0.72 18.14 -26.08
C ARG A 266 1.14 17.67 -24.69
N ALA A 267 2.12 18.36 -24.08
CA ALA A 267 2.56 18.04 -22.74
C ALA A 267 1.40 18.14 -21.73
N SER A 268 0.63 19.23 -21.81
CA SER A 268 -0.53 19.48 -20.95
C SER A 268 -1.63 18.43 -21.13
N LEU A 269 -1.96 18.04 -22.37
CA LEU A 269 -2.96 17.01 -22.66
C LEU A 269 -2.54 15.65 -22.08
N LEU A 270 -1.34 15.18 -22.41
CA LEU A 270 -0.81 13.90 -21.93
C LEU A 270 -0.75 13.82 -20.40
N ARG A 271 -0.41 14.93 -19.73
CA ARG A 271 -0.43 15.00 -18.27
C ARG A 271 -1.84 14.78 -17.71
N ILE A 272 -2.85 15.40 -18.31
CA ILE A 272 -4.25 15.26 -17.87
C ILE A 272 -4.75 13.83 -18.12
N GLU A 273 -4.45 13.26 -19.27
CA GLU A 273 -4.81 11.88 -19.62
C GLU A 273 -4.14 10.87 -18.69
N ALA A 274 -2.87 11.09 -18.34
CA ALA A 274 -2.18 10.26 -17.37
C ALA A 274 -2.83 10.27 -15.98
N MET A 275 -3.26 11.43 -15.49
CA MET A 275 -3.95 11.51 -14.20
C MET A 275 -5.32 10.82 -14.24
N ARG A 276 -6.03 10.87 -15.37
CA ARG A 276 -7.28 10.13 -15.56
C ARG A 276 -7.04 8.62 -15.54
N ASP A 277 -5.98 8.16 -16.20
CA ASP A 277 -5.66 6.74 -16.26
C ASP A 277 -5.14 6.19 -14.92
N LEU A 278 -4.48 7.03 -14.10
CA LEU A 278 -4.20 6.68 -12.70
C LEU A 278 -5.46 6.50 -11.86
N GLU A 279 -6.51 7.28 -12.11
CA GLU A 279 -7.80 7.05 -11.44
C GLU A 279 -8.43 5.72 -11.92
N SER A 280 -8.29 5.37 -13.20
CA SER A 280 -8.66 4.03 -13.69
C SER A 280 -7.88 2.92 -13.00
N ALA A 281 -6.57 3.10 -12.80
CA ALA A 281 -5.73 2.16 -12.04
C ALA A 281 -6.22 2.01 -10.60
N LYS A 282 -6.53 3.13 -9.92
CA LYS A 282 -7.10 3.13 -8.56
C LYS A 282 -8.43 2.35 -8.49
N ASN A 283 -9.30 2.55 -9.46
CA ASN A 283 -10.58 1.82 -9.55
C ASN A 283 -10.40 0.32 -9.83
N ALA A 284 -9.28 -0.06 -10.43
CA ALA A 284 -8.88 -1.44 -10.68
C ALA A 284 -8.11 -2.08 -9.51
N LEU A 285 -7.94 -1.37 -8.38
CA LEU A 285 -7.38 -1.98 -7.17
C LEU A 285 -8.23 -3.20 -6.78
N PRO A 286 -7.60 -4.34 -6.46
CA PRO A 286 -8.33 -5.49 -5.95
C PRO A 286 -9.03 -5.07 -4.65
N LYS A 287 -10.31 -5.42 -4.55
CA LYS A 287 -11.07 -5.16 -3.33
C LYS A 287 -10.38 -5.93 -2.21
N ARG A 288 -9.81 -5.22 -1.23
CA ARG A 288 -9.31 -5.86 0.00
C ARG A 288 -10.44 -6.75 0.51
N THR A 289 -10.24 -8.07 0.47
CA THR A 289 -11.08 -8.97 1.23
C THR A 289 -10.92 -8.57 2.70
N PRO A 290 -12.00 -8.14 3.38
CA PRO A 290 -11.89 -7.55 4.71
C PRO A 290 -11.49 -8.59 5.78
#